data_AF-A0A953CRB5-F1
#
_entry.id   AF-A0A953CRB5-F1
#
_cell.length_a   1.000
_cell.length_b   1.000
_cell.length_c   1.000
_cell.angle_alpha   90.00
_cell.angle_beta   90.00
_cell.angle_gamma   90.00
#
_symmetry.space_group_name_H-M   'P 1'
#
loop_
_entity.id
_entity.type
_entity.pdbx_description
1 polymer ?
#
loop_
_entity_poly.entity_id
_entity_poly.type
_entity_poly.pdbx_seq_one_letter_code
_entity_poly.pdbx_strand_id
1 'polypeptide(L)'
;MKKFFILLLFSLSFNNAYALSIVYDGFECTEDSIASGTPAQSRFLVDQDLGNGHYKLLLKGGYLVFKDKVCLEVINNTTHDPENFYGLSQIEAIAYFNGNQLAISYGSIIRNKDIVRGDPILLSDISFPSTYTLVFDYLPSKQTFTLKSVTKLDNLFLS
;
A
#
# COMPACT_ATOMS: atom_id res chain seq x y z
N MET A 1 -26.17 20.43 54.20
CA MET A 1 -26.10 19.42 53.11
C MET A 1 -24.94 19.78 52.19
N LYS A 2 -23.82 19.04 52.22
CA LYS A 2 -22.64 19.30 51.37
C LYS A 2 -22.88 18.67 49.99
N LYS A 3 -22.89 19.48 48.93
CA LYS A 3 -22.91 19.00 47.54
C LYS A 3 -21.48 18.61 47.14
N PHE A 4 -21.23 17.31 47.00
CA PHE A 4 -20.01 16.82 46.36
C PHE A 4 -20.22 16.90 44.85
N PHE A 5 -19.60 17.89 44.21
CA PHE A 5 -19.49 17.95 42.75
C PHE A 5 -18.26 17.12 42.38
N ILE A 6 -18.45 15.82 42.15
CA ILE A 6 -17.41 14.95 41.60
C ILE A 6 -17.37 15.22 40.10
N LEU A 7 -16.60 16.24 39.71
CA LEU A 7 -16.19 16.45 38.33
C LEU A 7 -15.06 15.45 38.06
N LEU A 8 -15.43 14.21 37.70
CA LEU A 8 -14.46 13.18 37.34
C LEU A 8 -13.78 13.60 36.03
N LEU A 9 -12.45 13.54 36.05
CA LEU A 9 -11.51 14.06 35.07
C LEU A 9 -11.86 13.73 33.62
N PHE A 10 -11.71 14.76 32.79
CA PHE A 10 -11.42 14.69 31.36
C PHE A 10 -10.50 13.50 31.01
N SER A 11 -11.07 12.49 30.33
CA SER A 11 -10.28 11.64 29.44
C SER A 11 -10.01 12.42 28.16
N LEU A 12 -8.98 13.28 28.15
CA LEU A 12 -8.37 13.77 26.91
C LEU A 12 -7.61 12.60 26.25
N SER A 13 -8.33 11.63 25.71
CA SER A 13 -7.76 10.60 24.84
C SER A 13 -7.74 11.14 23.41
N PHE A 14 -6.99 12.21 23.16
CA PHE A 14 -6.81 12.69 21.78
C PHE A 14 -5.60 11.97 21.14
N ASN A 15 -5.89 11.33 20.00
CA ASN A 15 -4.98 11.06 18.87
C ASN A 15 -4.18 9.76 18.78
N ASN A 16 -4.46 8.73 19.57
CA ASN A 16 -3.83 7.43 19.32
C ASN A 16 -4.70 6.55 18.41
N ALA A 17 -4.43 6.61 17.10
CA ALA A 17 -4.97 5.66 16.13
C ALA A 17 -4.01 4.47 16.02
N TYR A 18 -4.40 3.31 16.55
CA TYR A 18 -3.66 2.07 16.38
C TYR A 18 -4.35 1.26 15.28
N ALA A 19 -3.70 1.13 14.13
CA ALA A 19 -4.20 0.30 13.03
C ALA A 19 -3.44 -1.01 13.02
N LEU A 20 -4.14 -2.15 13.05
CA LEU A 20 -3.55 -3.47 12.74
C LEU A 20 -3.37 -3.64 11.22
N SER A 21 -4.16 -2.89 10.44
CA SER A 21 -4.07 -2.85 8.99
C SER A 21 -4.74 -1.61 8.42
N ILE A 22 -4.31 -1.21 7.21
CA ILE A 22 -5.02 -0.28 6.34
C ILE A 22 -5.52 -1.07 5.14
N VAL A 23 -6.82 -0.95 4.85
CA VAL A 23 -7.46 -1.61 3.71
C VAL A 23 -7.97 -0.56 2.75
N TYR A 24 -7.60 -0.70 1.47
CA TYR A 24 -8.16 0.06 0.37
C TYR A 24 -9.04 -0.85 -0.47
N ASP A 25 -10.32 -0.54 -0.50
CA ASP A 25 -11.32 -1.19 -1.36
C ASP A 25 -11.32 -0.53 -2.74
N GLY A 26 -11.23 -1.34 -3.78
CA GLY A 26 -11.25 -0.87 -5.16
C GLY A 26 -11.70 -1.95 -6.11
N PHE A 27 -11.24 -1.86 -7.35
CA PHE A 27 -11.57 -2.78 -8.41
C PHE A 27 -10.31 -3.24 -9.14
N GLU A 28 -10.33 -4.46 -9.66
CA GLU A 28 -9.20 -5.03 -10.40
C GLU A 28 -8.88 -4.21 -11.66
N CYS A 29 -7.62 -4.24 -12.12
CA CYS A 29 -7.28 -3.72 -13.44
C CYS A 29 -7.70 -4.72 -14.53
N THR A 30 -8.26 -4.23 -15.64
CA THR A 30 -8.36 -5.01 -16.89
C THR A 30 -7.03 -4.97 -17.66
N GLU A 31 -6.88 -5.75 -18.74
CA GLU A 31 -5.67 -5.71 -19.58
C GLU A 31 -5.38 -4.31 -20.14
N ASP A 32 -6.44 -3.58 -20.54
CA ASP A 32 -6.37 -2.17 -20.94
C ASP A 32 -6.22 -1.20 -19.75
N SER A 33 -6.09 -1.74 -18.54
CA SER A 33 -5.93 -1.01 -17.28
C SER A 33 -7.06 -0.05 -16.96
N ILE A 34 -8.26 -0.42 -17.39
CA ILE A 34 -9.51 0.19 -16.94
C ILE A 34 -9.92 -0.55 -15.66
N ALA A 35 -10.51 0.15 -14.70
CA ALA A 35 -11.10 -0.52 -13.53
C ALA A 35 -12.16 -1.53 -13.98
N SER A 36 -11.94 -2.80 -13.68
CA SER A 36 -12.88 -3.91 -13.83
C SER A 36 -14.12 -3.66 -12.98
N GLY A 37 -15.24 -4.32 -13.30
CA GLY A 37 -16.36 -4.40 -12.35
C GLY A 37 -16.06 -5.30 -11.15
N THR A 38 -14.95 -6.05 -11.18
CA THR A 38 -14.55 -7.00 -10.14
C THR A 38 -13.97 -6.30 -8.92
N PRO A 39 -14.57 -6.43 -7.73
CA PRO A 39 -14.03 -5.83 -6.50
C PRO A 39 -12.70 -6.48 -6.10
N ALA A 40 -11.77 -5.66 -5.61
CA ALA A 40 -10.49 -6.11 -5.07
C ALA A 40 -10.07 -5.27 -3.87
N GLN A 41 -9.07 -5.77 -3.12
CA GLN A 41 -8.55 -5.08 -1.94
C GLN A 41 -7.03 -5.03 -1.93
N SER A 42 -6.49 -3.86 -1.59
CA SER A 42 -5.12 -3.68 -1.15
C SER A 42 -5.08 -3.65 0.37
N ARG A 43 -4.27 -4.49 1.00
CA ARG A 43 -4.20 -4.61 2.47
C ARG A 43 -2.77 -4.40 2.93
N PHE A 44 -2.53 -3.31 3.64
CA PHE A 44 -1.28 -3.05 4.34
C PHE A 44 -1.41 -3.53 5.78
N LEU A 45 -0.81 -4.67 6.10
CA LEU A 45 -0.81 -5.24 7.45
C LEU A 45 0.37 -4.68 8.24
N VAL A 46 0.19 -4.32 9.51
CA VAL A 46 1.32 -3.94 10.36
C VAL A 46 2.12 -5.19 10.72
N ASP A 47 3.40 -5.19 10.34
CA ASP A 47 4.38 -6.20 10.73
C ASP A 47 5.11 -5.77 12.01
N GLN A 48 5.54 -4.50 12.06
CA GLN A 48 6.27 -3.95 13.19
C GLN A 48 5.90 -2.48 13.43
N ASP A 49 5.59 -2.13 14.68
CA ASP A 49 5.58 -0.75 15.17
C ASP A 49 6.99 -0.36 15.62
N LEU A 50 7.57 0.66 14.99
CA LEU A 50 8.91 1.16 15.27
C LEU A 50 8.91 2.35 16.25
N GLY A 51 7.72 2.80 16.67
CA GLY A 51 7.53 3.97 17.51
C GLY A 51 7.54 5.28 16.72
N ASN A 52 7.13 6.37 17.39
CA ASN A 52 7.08 7.72 16.83
C ASN A 52 6.31 7.82 15.49
N GLY A 53 5.28 6.99 15.32
CA GLY A 53 4.46 6.95 14.11
C GLY A 53 5.07 6.19 12.94
N HIS A 54 6.23 5.55 13.09
CA HIS A 54 6.86 4.74 12.05
C HIS A 54 6.44 3.27 12.13
N TYR A 55 6.11 2.67 10.98
CA TYR A 55 5.68 1.27 10.89
C TYR A 55 6.37 0.55 9.74
N LYS A 56 6.66 -0.74 9.95
CA LYS A 56 6.87 -1.70 8.85
C LYS A 56 5.56 -2.39 8.55
N LEU A 57 5.24 -2.46 7.27
CA LEU A 57 4.00 -2.99 6.75
C LEU A 57 4.28 -4.11 5.73
N LEU A 58 3.32 -5.00 5.58
CA LEU A 58 3.29 -6.01 4.53
C LEU A 58 2.06 -5.77 3.65
N LEU A 59 2.29 -5.54 2.37
CA LEU A 59 1.24 -5.38 1.38
C LEU A 59 0.79 -6.76 0.86
N LYS A 60 -0.53 -7.00 0.92
CA LYS A 60 -1.21 -8.21 0.44
C LYS A 60 -2.45 -7.86 -0.39
N GLY A 61 -2.92 -8.83 -1.17
CA GLY A 61 -4.13 -8.73 -1.98
C GLY A 61 -3.84 -8.13 -3.35
N GLY A 62 -3.51 -6.84 -3.40
CA GLY A 62 -3.19 -6.16 -4.65
C GLY A 62 -2.51 -4.81 -4.40
N TYR A 63 -1.80 -4.31 -5.40
CA TYR A 63 -1.18 -2.98 -5.36
C TYR A 63 -1.93 -2.01 -6.29
N LEU A 64 -1.86 -0.72 -5.98
CA LEU A 64 -2.57 0.29 -6.75
C LEU A 64 -1.80 0.62 -8.04
N VAL A 65 -2.50 0.56 -9.16
CA VAL A 65 -2.01 1.00 -10.48
C VAL A 65 -2.69 2.30 -10.86
N PHE A 66 -1.89 3.26 -11.30
CA PHE A 66 -2.34 4.62 -11.63
C PHE A 66 -2.09 4.87 -13.11
N LYS A 67 -3.12 4.64 -13.92
CA LYS A 67 -3.20 5.03 -15.35
C LYS A 67 -4.33 6.07 -15.50
N ASP A 68 -5.25 5.89 -16.44
CA ASP A 68 -6.41 6.79 -16.62
C ASP A 68 -7.39 6.73 -15.44
N LYS A 69 -7.47 5.58 -14.77
CA LYS A 69 -8.19 5.38 -13.51
C LYS A 69 -7.32 4.61 -12.53
N VAL A 70 -7.64 4.74 -11.24
CA VAL A 70 -7.04 3.91 -10.19
C VAL A 70 -7.69 2.55 -10.21
N CYS A 71 -6.89 1.50 -10.33
CA CYS A 71 -7.32 0.10 -10.24
C CYS A 71 -6.30 -0.70 -9.42
N LEU A 72 -6.65 -1.93 -9.07
CA LEU A 72 -5.83 -2.84 -8.28
C LEU A 72 -5.31 -3.97 -9.15
N GLU A 73 -3.99 -4.13 -9.20
CA GLU A 73 -3.38 -5.32 -9.77
C GLU A 73 -3.23 -6.37 -8.66
N VAL A 74 -3.93 -7.49 -8.82
CA VAL A 74 -4.01 -8.54 -7.79
C VAL A 74 -2.70 -9.33 -7.75
N ILE A 75 -2.18 -9.48 -6.54
CA ILE A 75 -1.04 -10.34 -6.25
C ILE A 75 -1.57 -11.78 -6.18
N ASN A 76 -1.63 -12.46 -7.32
CA ASN A 76 -2.05 -13.86 -7.39
C ASN A 76 -0.92 -14.78 -6.93
N ASN A 77 -1.19 -15.61 -5.92
CA ASN A 77 -0.31 -16.73 -5.53
C ASN A 77 -0.38 -17.93 -6.50
N THR A 78 -1.22 -17.86 -7.55
CA THR A 78 -1.69 -19.04 -8.31
C THR A 78 -1.50 -18.99 -9.83
N THR A 79 -0.85 -17.97 -10.40
CA THR A 79 -0.43 -18.07 -11.81
C THR A 79 0.86 -18.89 -11.91
N HIS A 80 0.70 -20.12 -12.39
CA HIS A 80 1.70 -21.17 -12.63
C HIS A 80 3.08 -20.68 -13.11
N ASP A 81 4.03 -20.53 -12.17
CA ASP A 81 5.42 -20.93 -12.38
C ASP A 81 6.10 -21.14 -11.01
N PRO A 82 6.23 -22.38 -10.52
CA PRO A 82 6.86 -22.66 -9.24
C PRO A 82 8.36 -22.38 -9.20
N GLU A 83 9.02 -22.10 -10.34
CA GLU A 83 10.48 -21.86 -10.37
C GLU A 83 10.89 -20.38 -10.38
N ASN A 84 9.98 -19.44 -10.73
CA ASN A 84 10.38 -18.06 -11.03
C ASN A 84 9.77 -16.95 -10.16
N PHE A 85 8.89 -17.28 -9.19
CA PHE A 85 8.20 -16.28 -8.36
C PHE A 85 8.32 -16.54 -6.85
N TYR A 86 9.53 -16.79 -6.35
CA TYR A 86 9.82 -16.63 -4.93
C TYR A 86 9.99 -15.14 -4.61
N GLY A 87 8.93 -14.47 -4.14
CA GLY A 87 9.09 -13.14 -3.53
C GLY A 87 7.92 -12.14 -3.61
N LEU A 88 6.91 -12.36 -4.46
CA LEU A 88 5.82 -11.38 -4.62
C LEU A 88 4.64 -11.58 -3.65
N SER A 89 4.59 -12.67 -2.88
CA SER A 89 3.44 -12.95 -2.00
C SER A 89 3.33 -11.95 -0.83
N GLN A 90 4.40 -11.21 -0.53
CA GLN A 90 4.45 -10.18 0.53
C GLN A 90 5.40 -9.06 0.10
N ILE A 91 4.86 -7.92 -0.31
CA ILE A 91 5.66 -6.73 -0.61
C ILE A 91 5.89 -5.97 0.71
N GLU A 92 7.15 -5.77 1.08
CA GLU A 92 7.49 -4.94 2.23
C GLU A 92 7.20 -3.46 1.94
N ALA A 93 6.67 -2.78 2.94
CA ALA A 93 6.32 -1.39 2.89
C ALA A 93 6.71 -0.69 4.20
N ILE A 94 6.96 0.60 4.12
CA ILE A 94 7.21 1.46 5.28
C ILE A 94 6.12 2.50 5.37
N ALA A 95 5.77 2.91 6.59
CA ALA A 95 4.82 3.98 6.79
C ALA A 95 5.21 4.94 7.89
N TYR A 96 4.70 6.16 7.77
CA TYR A 96 4.80 7.20 8.78
C TYR A 96 3.44 7.87 8.99
N PHE A 97 2.98 7.90 10.24
CA PHE A 97 1.74 8.54 10.66
C PHE A 97 2.02 9.61 11.72
N ASN A 98 1.65 10.85 11.43
CA ASN A 98 1.90 11.99 12.33
C ASN A 98 0.67 12.45 13.14
N GLY A 99 -0.42 11.68 13.12
CA GLY A 99 -1.69 12.05 13.75
C GLY A 99 -2.71 12.67 12.79
N ASN A 100 -2.26 13.25 11.67
CA ASN A 100 -3.13 13.90 10.68
C ASN A 100 -3.00 13.26 9.29
N GLN A 101 -1.80 12.79 8.94
CA GLN A 101 -1.49 12.21 7.64
C GLN A 101 -0.70 10.92 7.82
N LEU A 102 -1.02 9.97 6.94
CA LEU A 102 -0.33 8.70 6.81
C LEU A 102 0.35 8.66 5.44
N ALA A 103 1.66 8.47 5.42
CA ALA A 103 2.40 8.16 4.21
C ALA A 103 2.80 6.69 4.22
N ILE A 104 2.58 5.98 3.12
CA ILE A 104 3.02 4.59 2.90
C ILE A 104 3.90 4.54 1.67
N SER A 105 5.08 3.95 1.78
CA SER A 105 5.98 3.72 0.65
C SER A 105 6.26 2.24 0.46
N TYR A 106 6.18 1.75 -0.77
CA TYR A 106 6.48 0.36 -1.13
C TYR A 106 7.09 0.27 -2.53
N GLY A 107 7.93 -0.74 -2.73
CA GLY A 107 8.53 -1.03 -4.04
C GLY A 107 7.77 -2.11 -4.78
N SER A 108 7.68 -2.00 -6.12
CA SER A 108 7.24 -3.09 -6.99
C SER A 108 8.31 -3.35 -8.06
N ILE A 109 8.62 -4.64 -8.27
CA ILE A 109 9.46 -5.09 -9.37
C ILE A 109 8.54 -5.82 -10.35
N ILE A 110 8.16 -5.15 -11.43
CA ILE A 110 7.32 -5.75 -12.47
C ILE A 110 8.23 -6.50 -13.44
N ARG A 111 8.54 -7.79 -13.23
CA ARG A 111 9.33 -8.54 -14.23
C ARG A 111 8.62 -8.53 -15.58
N ASN A 112 9.39 -8.30 -16.65
CA ASN A 112 8.89 -8.41 -18.02
C ASN A 112 8.45 -9.86 -18.28
N LYS A 113 7.19 -10.05 -18.69
CA LYS A 113 6.56 -11.37 -18.89
C LYS A 113 7.10 -12.10 -20.12
N ASP A 114 7.80 -11.38 -21.01
CA ASP A 114 8.31 -11.90 -22.29
C ASP A 114 9.72 -12.50 -22.19
N ILE A 115 10.31 -12.57 -20.99
CA ILE A 115 11.64 -13.16 -20.79
C ILE A 115 11.55 -14.68 -20.82
N VAL A 116 11.88 -15.28 -21.96
CA VAL A 116 12.04 -16.73 -22.11
C VAL A 116 13.47 -17.13 -21.76
N ARG A 117 13.62 -18.15 -20.90
CA ARG A 117 14.93 -18.68 -20.47
C ARG A 117 15.68 -19.25 -21.68
N GLY A 118 16.70 -18.52 -22.17
CA GLY A 118 17.52 -18.92 -23.31
C GLY A 118 17.78 -17.81 -24.33
N ASP A 119 16.96 -16.74 -24.31
CA ASP A 119 17.18 -15.57 -25.15
C ASP A 119 18.12 -14.55 -24.48
N PRO A 120 18.96 -13.84 -25.27
CA PRO A 120 19.83 -12.81 -24.74
C PRO A 120 19.01 -11.65 -24.16
N ILE A 121 19.23 -11.36 -22.88
CA ILE A 121 18.57 -10.29 -22.13
C ILE A 121 18.95 -8.94 -22.75
N LEU A 122 18.00 -8.26 -23.36
CA LEU A 122 18.13 -6.89 -23.85
C LEU A 122 17.90 -5.90 -22.70
N LEU A 123 18.41 -4.66 -22.84
CA LEU A 123 18.14 -3.59 -21.86
C LEU A 123 16.63 -3.29 -21.70
N SER A 124 15.83 -3.59 -22.73
CA SER A 124 14.35 -3.53 -22.70
C SER A 124 13.71 -4.61 -21.82
N ASP A 125 14.44 -5.66 -21.49
CA ASP A 125 13.95 -6.80 -20.70
C ASP A 125 14.18 -6.56 -19.21
N ILE A 126 14.91 -5.51 -18.85
CA ILE A 126 15.19 -5.12 -17.46
C ILE A 126 14.01 -4.31 -16.94
N SER A 127 13.21 -4.93 -16.09
CA SER A 127 12.22 -4.21 -15.30
C SER A 127 12.89 -3.38 -14.23
N PHE A 128 12.76 -2.05 -14.31
CA PHE A 128 13.25 -1.17 -13.27
C PHE A 128 12.29 -1.19 -12.08
N PRO A 129 12.81 -1.26 -10.84
CA PRO A 129 11.97 -1.15 -9.66
C PRO A 129 11.29 0.22 -9.64
N SER A 130 9.96 0.21 -9.48
CA SER A 130 9.17 1.40 -9.22
C SER A 130 8.93 1.51 -7.72
N THR A 131 9.05 2.71 -7.17
CA THR A 131 8.62 3.00 -5.80
C THR A 131 7.32 3.79 -5.83
N TYR A 132 6.35 3.36 -5.04
CA TYR A 132 5.06 4.03 -4.88
C TYR A 132 5.01 4.64 -3.50
N THR A 133 4.59 5.91 -3.43
CA THR A 133 4.27 6.59 -2.18
C THR A 133 2.82 7.03 -2.20
N LEU A 134 2.04 6.54 -1.25
CA LEU A 134 0.64 6.89 -1.03
C LEU A 134 0.55 7.83 0.17
N VAL A 135 -0.18 8.94 0.02
CA VAL A 135 -0.45 9.87 1.12
C VAL A 135 -1.94 9.91 1.39
N PHE A 136 -2.29 9.72 2.66
CA PHE A 136 -3.67 9.71 3.12
C PHE A 136 -3.90 10.80 4.17
N ASP A 137 -5.02 11.49 4.05
CA ASP A 137 -5.54 12.35 5.12
C ASP A 137 -6.33 11.49 6.10
N TYR A 138 -6.05 11.64 7.39
CA TYR A 138 -6.75 10.95 8.46
C TYR A 138 -7.93 11.77 8.97
N LEU A 139 -9.09 11.13 9.13
CA LEU A 139 -10.28 11.72 9.70
C LEU A 139 -10.58 11.08 11.07
N PRO A 140 -10.17 11.71 12.20
CA PRO A 140 -10.28 11.11 13.53
C PRO A 140 -11.72 10.77 13.94
N SER A 141 -12.71 11.56 13.49
CA SER A 141 -14.12 11.37 13.85
C SER A 141 -14.72 10.09 13.31
N LYS A 142 -14.17 9.56 12.20
CA LYS A 142 -14.61 8.31 11.57
C LYS A 142 -13.58 7.20 11.65
N GLN A 143 -12.36 7.49 12.12
CA GLN A 143 -11.22 6.58 12.10
C GLN A 143 -10.92 6.08 10.66
N THR A 144 -11.07 6.95 9.67
CA THR A 144 -10.92 6.61 8.24
C THR A 144 -9.77 7.40 7.61
N PHE A 145 -9.07 6.76 6.68
CA PHE A 145 -8.08 7.38 5.82
C PHE A 145 -8.67 7.67 4.44
N THR A 146 -8.37 8.83 3.88
CA THR A 146 -8.76 9.19 2.50
C THR A 146 -7.51 9.40 1.67
N LEU A 147 -7.37 8.67 0.56
CA LEU A 147 -6.23 8.80 -0.33
C LEU A 147 -6.21 10.21 -0.92
N LYS A 148 -5.13 10.95 -0.67
CA LYS A 148 -4.96 12.35 -1.06
C LYS A 148 -4.08 12.50 -2.29
N SER A 149 -2.96 11.78 -2.31
CA SER A 149 -2.03 11.83 -3.43
C SER A 149 -1.22 10.54 -3.53
N VAL A 150 -0.63 10.37 -4.69
CA VAL A 150 0.15 9.21 -5.07
C VAL A 150 1.32 9.70 -5.90
N THR A 151 2.50 9.17 -5.60
CA THR A 151 3.71 9.42 -6.39
C THR A 151 4.32 8.09 -6.78
N LYS A 152 4.55 7.92 -8.08
CA LYS A 152 5.35 6.83 -8.63
C LYS A 152 6.71 7.39 -8.99
N LEU A 153 7.76 6.77 -8.48
CA LEU A 153 9.14 7.04 -8.89
C LEU A 153 9.65 5.83 -9.64
N ASP A 154 9.89 5.99 -10.93
CA ASP A 154 10.55 4.99 -11.76
C ASP A 154 12.05 5.25 -11.72
N ASN A 155 12.84 4.23 -11.41
CA ASN A 155 14.29 4.31 -11.53
C ASN A 155 14.68 4.32 -13.01
N LEU A 156 14.54 5.47 -13.65
CA LEU A 156 15.01 5.73 -15.02
C LEU A 156 16.52 5.94 -15.00
N PHE A 157 17.29 4.86 -14.88
CA PHE A 157 18.67 4.88 -15.35
C PHE A 157 18.61 4.66 -16.86
N LEU A 158 18.32 5.72 -17.64
CA LEU A 158 18.63 5.91 -19.07
C LEU A 158 17.92 7.20 -19.51
N SER A 159 18.63 8.33 -19.41
CA SER A 159 18.37 9.56 -20.18
C SER A 159 19.29 9.61 -21.37
#